data_AF-A0A443RVV2-F1
#
_entry.id   AF-A0A443RVV2-F1
#
_cell.length_a   1.000
_cell.length_b   1.000
_cell.length_c   1.000
_cell.angle_alpha   90.00
_cell.angle_beta   90.00
_cell.angle_gamma   90.00
#
_symmetry.space_group_name_H-M   'P 1'
#
loop_
_entity.id
_entity.type
_entity.pdbx_description
1 polymer ?
#
loop_
_entity_poly.entity_id
_entity_poly.type
_entity_poly.pdbx_seq_one_letter_code
_entity_poly.pdbx_strand_id
1 'polypeptide(L)'
;MFGMHLFMHVKRRHGLDNTYNFDTFLSAFTTLLPISITNGFADVLSAIIDESNCEVTHDDVPGDCGHHFIGIVYMVSYILICYYIIMNIVVAIVFDCVKRVNDEMKVGITDYTIQMFFNQWQRFDMNASEYIHSLRLNDFLESLQEPFKVTNSEEITAMNIKVSDNDMYYYINKL
;
A
#
# COMPACT_ATOMS: atom_id res chain seq x y z
N MET A 1 1.23 21.58 -16.10
CA MET A 1 0.65 22.65 -16.94
C MET A 1 1.24 24.02 -16.63
N PHE A 2 1.20 24.52 -15.39
CA PHE A 2 1.79 25.82 -15.05
C PHE A 2 3.26 25.99 -15.45
N GLY A 3 4.10 24.96 -15.23
CA GLY A 3 5.50 25.02 -15.65
C GLY A 3 5.70 25.20 -17.15
N MET A 4 4.79 24.68 -17.99
CA MET A 4 4.84 24.94 -19.43
C MET A 4 4.53 26.40 -19.73
N HIS A 5 3.47 26.94 -19.14
CA HIS A 5 3.11 28.34 -19.40
C HIS A 5 4.18 29.33 -18.93
N LEU A 6 4.88 29.02 -17.83
CA LEU A 6 5.86 29.90 -17.23
C LEU A 6 7.28 29.72 -17.81
N PHE A 7 7.65 28.51 -18.22
CA PHE A 7 9.05 28.18 -18.54
C PHE A 7 9.26 27.54 -19.91
N MET A 8 8.24 27.51 -20.78
CA MET A 8 8.33 26.93 -22.14
C MET A 8 9.45 27.54 -22.99
N HIS A 9 9.74 28.84 -22.83
CA HIS A 9 10.78 29.52 -23.61
C HIS A 9 12.09 29.69 -22.87
N VAL A 10 12.19 29.21 -21.62
CA VAL A 10 13.41 29.38 -20.82
C VAL A 10 14.58 28.72 -21.54
N LYS A 11 15.67 29.47 -21.66
CA LYS A 11 16.90 29.03 -22.27
C LYS A 11 17.37 27.70 -21.67
N ARG A 12 17.79 26.77 -22.53
CA ARG A 12 18.29 25.44 -22.14
C ARG A 12 19.67 25.56 -21.53
N ARG A 13 19.77 25.41 -20.21
CA ARG A 13 21.01 25.48 -19.40
C ARG A 13 20.82 24.77 -18.08
N HIS A 14 21.93 24.53 -17.36
CA HIS A 14 21.93 23.97 -16.00
C HIS A 14 20.97 22.79 -15.84
N GLY A 15 20.98 21.80 -16.74
CA GLY A 15 20.11 20.62 -16.66
C GLY A 15 18.82 20.66 -17.49
N LEU A 16 18.46 21.81 -18.08
CA LEU A 16 17.47 21.85 -19.17
C LEU A 16 18.13 21.55 -20.52
N ASP A 17 17.56 20.63 -21.28
CA ASP A 17 18.03 20.21 -22.60
C ASP A 17 16.85 19.85 -23.54
N ASN A 18 17.12 19.18 -24.67
CA ASN A 18 16.07 18.79 -25.63
C ASN A 18 15.12 17.70 -25.09
N THR A 19 15.53 16.97 -24.04
CA THR A 19 14.78 15.90 -23.40
C THR A 19 14.07 16.39 -22.13
N TYR A 20 14.76 17.17 -21.31
CA TYR A 20 14.29 17.76 -20.06
C TYR A 20 14.02 19.25 -20.27
N ASN A 21 12.76 19.60 -20.55
CA ASN A 21 12.30 20.97 -20.76
C ASN A 21 10.81 21.11 -20.44
N PHE A 22 10.29 22.32 -20.61
CA PHE A 22 8.88 22.66 -20.37
C PHE A 22 8.10 22.94 -21.66
N ASP A 23 8.61 22.50 -22.81
CA ASP A 23 8.05 22.80 -24.13
C ASP A 23 6.70 22.09 -24.34
N THR A 24 6.59 20.85 -23.84
CA THR A 24 5.39 20.02 -23.96
C THR A 24 5.02 19.36 -22.64
N PHE A 25 3.80 18.83 -22.55
CA PHE A 25 3.32 18.18 -21.34
C PHE A 25 4.21 17.01 -20.93
N LEU A 26 4.61 16.18 -21.89
CA LEU A 26 5.40 14.99 -21.61
C LEU A 26 6.82 15.36 -21.19
N SER A 27 7.46 16.32 -21.88
CA SER A 27 8.79 16.82 -21.50
C SER A 27 8.80 17.47 -20.12
N ALA A 28 7.75 18.24 -19.80
CA ALA A 28 7.59 18.82 -18.47
C ALA A 28 7.39 17.73 -17.41
N PHE A 29 6.62 16.69 -17.73
CA PHE A 29 6.43 15.54 -16.84
C PHE A 29 7.74 14.79 -16.58
N THR A 30 8.53 14.49 -17.62
CA THR A 30 9.83 13.81 -17.47
C THR A 30 10.86 14.64 -16.72
N THR A 31 10.77 15.98 -16.82
CA THR A 31 11.62 16.91 -16.05
C THR A 31 11.22 16.93 -14.57
N LEU A 32 9.92 16.93 -14.27
CA LEU A 32 9.40 17.09 -12.91
C LEU A 32 9.34 15.77 -12.13
N LEU A 33 9.25 14.62 -12.79
CA LEU A 33 9.13 13.32 -12.13
C LEU A 33 10.34 12.99 -11.23
N PRO A 34 11.61 13.16 -11.66
CA PRO A 34 12.77 13.00 -10.77
C PRO A 34 12.76 14.00 -9.61
N ILE A 35 12.28 15.22 -9.85
CA ILE A 35 12.19 16.29 -8.85
C ILE A 35 11.19 15.94 -7.74
N SER A 36 10.14 15.15 -8.03
CA SER A 36 9.22 14.63 -7.00
C SER A 36 9.94 13.81 -5.94
N ILE A 37 11.06 13.18 -6.31
CA ILE A 37 11.93 12.38 -5.45
C ILE A 37 13.17 13.21 -5.05
N THR A 38 13.07 14.54 -5.15
CA THR A 38 14.12 15.52 -4.82
C THR A 38 15.43 15.36 -5.61
N ASN A 39 15.38 14.71 -6.79
CA ASN A 39 16.55 14.54 -7.65
C ASN A 39 16.60 15.61 -8.75
N GLY A 40 17.78 16.20 -9.00
CA GLY A 40 18.00 17.14 -10.11
C GLY A 40 17.28 18.50 -9.99
N PHE A 41 16.65 18.79 -8.84
CA PHE A 41 15.88 20.03 -8.67
C PHE A 41 16.76 21.29 -8.69
N ALA A 42 17.99 21.22 -8.18
CA ALA A 42 18.89 22.35 -8.08
C ALA A 42 19.31 22.86 -9.46
N ASP A 43 19.56 21.94 -10.38
CA ASP A 43 19.90 22.21 -11.78
C ASP A 43 18.72 22.91 -12.46
N VAL A 44 17.54 22.28 -12.46
CA VAL A 44 16.35 22.87 -13.09
C VAL A 44 15.96 24.20 -12.45
N LEU A 45 16.09 24.34 -11.11
CA LEU A 45 15.86 25.61 -10.42
C LEU A 45 16.84 26.68 -10.92
N SER A 46 18.12 26.36 -11.02
CA SER A 46 19.15 27.29 -11.53
C SER A 46 18.83 27.75 -12.95
N ALA A 47 18.29 26.88 -13.80
CA ALA A 47 17.89 27.26 -15.15
C ALA A 47 16.72 28.27 -15.19
N ILE A 48 15.67 28.05 -14.38
CA ILE A 48 14.45 28.86 -14.41
C ILE A 48 14.53 30.17 -13.60
N ILE A 49 15.52 30.31 -12.71
CA ILE A 49 15.77 31.56 -11.97
C ILE A 49 16.83 32.45 -12.62
N ASP A 50 17.57 31.92 -13.59
CA ASP A 50 18.66 32.64 -14.22
C ASP A 50 18.09 33.68 -15.21
N GLU A 51 18.44 34.94 -14.95
CA GLU A 51 18.08 36.12 -15.74
C GLU A 51 19.31 36.67 -16.49
N SER A 52 20.46 36.01 -16.39
CA SER A 52 21.68 36.40 -17.10
C SER A 52 21.70 35.84 -18.52
N ASN A 53 22.36 36.55 -19.45
CA ASN A 53 22.62 36.08 -20.83
C ASN A 53 21.38 35.53 -21.57
N CYS A 54 20.23 36.15 -21.34
CA CYS A 54 18.95 35.84 -21.96
C CYS A 54 18.42 37.05 -22.75
N GLU A 55 17.59 36.80 -23.74
CA GLU A 55 16.92 37.79 -24.57
C GLU A 55 15.60 38.19 -23.90
N VAL A 56 15.48 39.48 -23.58
CA VAL A 56 14.22 40.05 -23.10
C VAL A 56 13.21 40.09 -24.25
N THR A 57 11.94 39.90 -23.92
CA THR A 57 10.82 40.00 -24.87
C THR A 57 10.89 41.32 -25.65
N HIS A 58 10.98 41.23 -26.98
CA HIS A 58 10.99 42.37 -27.87
C HIS A 58 9.91 42.19 -28.95
N ASP A 59 9.08 43.22 -29.15
CA ASP A 59 7.90 43.17 -30.02
C ASP A 59 6.98 41.98 -29.71
N ASP A 60 6.76 41.10 -30.70
CA ASP A 60 5.92 39.89 -30.64
C ASP A 60 6.74 38.61 -30.38
N VAL A 61 8.04 38.71 -30.11
CA VAL A 61 8.91 37.54 -29.86
C VAL A 61 9.03 37.30 -28.35
N PRO A 62 8.53 36.18 -27.81
CA PRO A 62 8.67 35.86 -26.39
C PRO A 62 10.16 35.68 -26.03
N GLY A 63 10.61 36.35 -24.97
CA GLY A 63 11.98 36.22 -24.47
C GLY A 63 12.28 34.84 -23.88
N ASP A 64 13.57 34.53 -23.70
CA ASP A 64 14.06 33.23 -23.20
C ASP A 64 14.57 33.28 -21.75
N CYS A 65 14.32 34.39 -21.05
CA CYS A 65 14.72 34.61 -19.66
C CYS A 65 13.92 33.76 -18.67
N GLY A 66 14.60 33.30 -17.62
CA GLY A 66 13.94 32.84 -16.40
C GLY A 66 13.37 34.00 -15.59
N HIS A 67 12.75 33.69 -14.46
CA HIS A 67 12.27 34.71 -13.52
C HIS A 67 12.55 34.25 -12.09
N HIS A 68 13.39 34.98 -11.37
CA HIS A 68 13.93 34.56 -10.08
C HIS A 68 12.84 34.25 -9.05
N PHE A 69 11.94 35.20 -8.81
CA PHE A 69 10.86 35.03 -7.82
C PHE A 69 9.86 33.91 -8.21
N ILE A 70 9.36 33.92 -9.45
CA ILE A 70 8.40 32.93 -9.93
C ILE A 70 9.01 31.52 -9.93
N GLY A 71 10.27 31.38 -10.34
CA GLY A 71 10.98 30.11 -10.35
C GLY A 71 11.12 29.49 -8.95
N ILE A 72 11.50 30.29 -7.95
CA ILE A 72 11.58 29.84 -6.55
C ILE A 72 10.21 29.41 -6.04
N VAL A 73 9.18 30.25 -6.20
CA VAL A 73 7.82 29.94 -5.72
C VAL A 73 7.28 28.67 -6.38
N TYR A 74 7.47 28.51 -7.69
CA TYR A 74 7.06 27.33 -8.43
C TYR A 74 7.76 26.06 -7.91
N MET A 75 9.09 26.08 -7.78
CA MET A 75 9.84 24.89 -7.34
C MET A 75 9.53 24.53 -5.90
N VAL A 76 9.50 25.51 -4.99
CA VAL A 76 9.20 25.26 -3.58
C VAL A 76 7.78 24.72 -3.43
N SER A 77 6.78 25.32 -4.09
CA SER A 77 5.41 24.81 -4.04
C SER A 77 5.29 23.40 -4.61
N TYR A 78 5.97 23.09 -5.72
CA TYR A 78 6.00 21.76 -6.30
C TYR A 78 6.57 20.71 -5.33
N ILE A 79 7.73 20.99 -4.71
CA ILE A 79 8.38 20.09 -3.76
C ILE A 79 7.50 19.89 -2.52
N LEU A 80 6.89 20.95 -1.99
CA LEU A 80 6.00 20.86 -0.82
C LEU A 80 4.76 20.01 -1.12
N ILE A 81 4.14 20.18 -2.30
CA ILE A 81 2.99 19.37 -2.70
C ILE A 81 3.40 17.90 -2.87
N CYS A 82 4.52 17.62 -3.53
CA CYS A 82 5.02 16.25 -3.69
C CYS A 82 5.30 15.59 -2.33
N TYR A 83 5.98 16.32 -1.44
CA TYR A 83 6.24 15.86 -0.09
C TYR A 83 4.96 15.54 0.68
N TYR A 84 3.96 16.44 0.62
CA TYR A 84 2.66 16.22 1.25
C TYR A 84 1.97 14.96 0.70
N ILE A 85 1.94 14.78 -0.62
CA ILE A 85 1.33 13.60 -1.25
C ILE A 85 2.06 12.32 -0.81
N ILE A 86 3.39 12.29 -0.89
CA ILE A 86 4.21 11.14 -0.49
C ILE A 86 3.96 10.79 0.98
N MET A 87 3.94 11.80 1.86
CA MET A 87 3.67 11.58 3.29
C MET A 87 2.28 10.98 3.54
N ASN A 88 1.24 11.46 2.84
CA ASN A 88 -0.10 10.89 2.98
C ASN A 88 -0.20 9.45 2.46
N ILE A 89 0.47 9.14 1.33
CA ILE A 89 0.54 7.77 0.80
C ILE A 89 1.26 6.85 1.79
N VAL A 90 2.39 7.29 2.36
CA VAL A 90 3.16 6.51 3.35
C VAL A 90 2.31 6.23 4.59
N VAL A 91 1.61 7.23 5.13
CA VAL A 91 0.72 7.04 6.28
C VAL A 91 -0.38 6.02 5.95
N ALA A 92 -0.99 6.10 4.76
CA ALA A 92 -2.00 5.13 4.34
C ALA A 92 -1.45 3.70 4.25
N ILE A 93 -0.27 3.52 3.64
CA ILE A 93 0.40 2.22 3.53
C ILE A 93 0.72 1.63 4.91
N VAL A 94 1.26 2.45 5.81
CA VAL A 94 1.58 2.03 7.18
C VAL A 94 0.31 1.64 7.92
N PHE A 95 -0.75 2.43 7.80
CA PHE A 95 -2.04 2.16 8.43
C PHE A 95 -2.64 0.84 7.95
N ASP A 96 -2.65 0.59 6.63
CA ASP A 96 -3.14 -0.67 6.07
C ASP A 96 -2.31 -1.87 6.52
N CYS A 97 -0.99 -1.69 6.67
CA CYS A 97 -0.11 -2.72 7.21
C CYS A 97 -0.45 -3.05 8.66
N VAL A 98 -0.58 -2.03 9.52
CA VAL A 98 -0.95 -2.20 10.93
C VAL A 98 -2.33 -2.84 11.04
N LYS A 99 -3.29 -2.41 10.21
CA LYS A 99 -4.63 -3.01 10.18
C LYS A 99 -4.55 -4.49 9.81
N ARG A 100 -3.83 -4.86 8.75
CA ARG A 100 -3.65 -6.26 8.35
C ARG A 100 -3.07 -7.11 9.47
N VAL A 101 -1.97 -6.66 10.09
CA VAL A 101 -1.33 -7.37 11.21
C VAL A 101 -2.28 -7.52 12.39
N ASN A 102 -3.03 -6.47 12.71
CA ASN A 102 -4.00 -6.48 13.79
C ASN A 102 -5.21 -7.38 13.48
N ASP A 103 -5.67 -7.44 12.22
CA ASP A 103 -6.75 -8.33 11.81
C ASP A 103 -6.29 -9.80 11.89
N GLU A 104 -5.05 -10.11 11.49
CA GLU A 104 -4.43 -11.44 11.71
C GLU A 104 -4.37 -11.81 13.20
N MET A 105 -4.11 -10.86 14.10
CA MET A 105 -4.15 -11.09 15.55
C MET A 105 -5.58 -11.20 16.09
N LYS A 106 -6.53 -10.41 15.58
CA LYS A 106 -7.92 -10.31 16.04
C LYS A 106 -8.78 -11.51 15.66
N VAL A 107 -8.41 -12.28 14.64
CA VAL A 107 -9.07 -13.56 14.34
C VAL A 107 -9.00 -14.50 15.56
N GLY A 108 -8.15 -14.25 16.57
CA GLY A 108 -8.16 -14.94 17.87
C GLY A 108 -7.69 -16.40 17.80
N ILE A 109 -7.62 -16.94 16.59
CA ILE A 109 -7.04 -18.21 16.23
C ILE A 109 -5.60 -17.91 15.79
N THR A 110 -4.69 -17.90 16.77
CA THR A 110 -3.26 -17.86 16.48
C THR A 110 -2.79 -19.24 16.00
N ASP A 111 -1.63 -19.29 15.35
CA ASP A 111 -1.01 -20.56 14.93
C ASP A 111 -0.88 -21.54 16.10
N TYR A 112 -0.58 -21.02 17.29
CA TYR A 112 -0.58 -21.78 18.54
C TYR A 112 -1.96 -22.40 18.85
N THR A 113 -3.03 -21.61 18.72
CA THR A 113 -4.39 -22.10 18.97
C THR A 113 -4.76 -23.22 17.99
N ILE A 114 -4.45 -23.06 16.70
CA ILE A 114 -4.65 -24.11 15.67
C ILE A 114 -3.90 -25.39 16.04
N GLN A 115 -2.65 -25.27 16.49
CA GLN A 115 -1.85 -26.41 16.96
C GLN A 115 -2.47 -27.09 18.18
N MET A 116 -3.07 -26.34 19.11
CA MET A 116 -3.81 -26.95 20.24
C MET A 116 -5.01 -27.77 19.76
N PHE A 117 -5.77 -27.27 18.78
CA PHE A 117 -6.89 -28.02 18.19
C PHE A 117 -6.40 -29.33 17.55
N PHE A 118 -5.34 -29.27 16.74
CA PHE A 118 -4.79 -30.47 16.09
C PHE A 118 -4.19 -31.47 17.07
N ASN A 119 -3.54 -31.01 18.14
CA ASN A 119 -3.03 -31.89 19.20
C ASN A 119 -4.16 -32.68 19.86
N GLN A 120 -5.29 -32.02 20.14
CA GLN A 120 -6.46 -32.72 20.67
C GLN A 120 -7.07 -33.65 19.62
N TRP A 121 -7.24 -33.21 18.37
CA TRP A 121 -7.78 -34.04 17.29
C TRP A 121 -6.99 -35.35 17.09
N GLN A 122 -5.66 -35.28 17.08
CA GLN A 122 -4.78 -36.44 16.88
C GLN A 122 -4.94 -37.51 17.96
N ARG A 123 -5.40 -37.15 19.17
CA ARG A 123 -5.70 -38.13 20.23
C ARG A 123 -6.93 -38.99 19.90
N PHE A 124 -7.87 -38.45 19.11
CA PHE A 124 -9.08 -39.14 18.69
C PHE A 124 -8.92 -39.81 17.31
N ASP A 125 -8.10 -39.23 16.44
CA ASP A 125 -7.75 -39.75 15.11
C ASP A 125 -6.25 -40.11 15.00
N MET A 126 -5.86 -41.23 15.63
CA MET A 126 -4.46 -41.68 15.66
C MET A 126 -3.93 -42.12 14.28
N ASN A 127 -4.83 -42.45 13.36
CA ASN A 127 -4.48 -42.97 12.03
C ASN A 127 -4.39 -41.87 10.97
N ALA A 128 -4.57 -40.60 11.34
CA ALA A 128 -4.71 -39.47 10.42
C ALA A 128 -5.74 -39.78 9.31
N SER A 129 -6.82 -40.45 9.69
CA SER A 129 -7.91 -40.81 8.78
C SER A 129 -8.73 -39.60 8.35
N GLU A 130 -8.60 -38.49 9.07
CA GLU A 130 -9.39 -37.25 8.95
C GLU A 130 -10.83 -37.37 9.51
N TYR A 131 -11.18 -38.51 10.11
CA TYR A 131 -12.52 -38.78 10.63
C TYR A 131 -12.54 -39.16 12.12
N ILE A 132 -13.62 -38.77 12.80
CA ILE A 132 -14.00 -39.33 14.11
C ILE A 132 -15.41 -39.90 14.07
N HIS A 133 -15.62 -40.98 14.82
CA HIS A 133 -16.93 -41.61 14.93
C HIS A 133 -17.89 -40.74 15.75
N SER A 134 -19.18 -40.74 15.40
CA SER A 134 -20.21 -39.92 16.05
C SER A 134 -20.24 -40.01 17.57
N LEU A 135 -20.11 -41.22 18.09
CA LEU A 135 -20.00 -41.54 19.52
C LEU A 135 -18.87 -40.80 20.26
N ARG A 136 -17.78 -40.43 19.58
CA ARG A 136 -16.61 -39.75 20.17
C ARG A 136 -16.61 -38.23 19.96
N LEU A 137 -17.61 -37.68 19.26
CA LEU A 137 -17.67 -36.25 18.96
C LEU A 137 -17.87 -35.42 20.23
N ASN A 138 -18.78 -35.82 21.13
CA ASN A 138 -19.01 -35.09 22.38
C ASN A 138 -17.75 -35.08 23.26
N ASP A 139 -17.12 -36.25 23.45
CA ASP A 139 -15.87 -36.37 24.19
C ASP A 139 -14.75 -35.50 23.59
N PHE A 140 -14.68 -35.39 22.26
CA PHE A 140 -13.76 -34.50 21.58
C PHE A 140 -14.07 -33.03 21.88
N LEU A 141 -15.33 -32.59 21.73
CA LEU A 141 -15.75 -31.20 21.96
C LEU A 141 -15.52 -30.76 23.41
N GLU A 142 -15.74 -31.65 24.38
CA GLU A 142 -15.46 -31.41 25.79
C GLU A 142 -13.96 -31.32 26.10
N SER A 143 -13.12 -32.01 25.32
CA SER A 143 -11.66 -31.98 25.47
C SER A 143 -11.00 -30.69 24.96
N LEU A 144 -11.74 -29.87 24.20
CA LEU A 144 -11.25 -28.60 23.66
C LEU A 144 -11.03 -27.58 24.78
N GLN A 145 -9.95 -26.82 24.64
CA GLN A 145 -9.60 -25.73 25.56
C GLN A 145 -9.98 -24.38 24.95
N GLU A 146 -10.07 -23.34 25.77
CA GLU A 146 -10.24 -21.96 25.31
C GLU A 146 -9.26 -21.64 24.17
N PRO A 147 -9.70 -20.99 23.09
CA PRO A 147 -11.02 -20.40 22.80
C PRO A 147 -12.03 -21.36 22.12
N PHE A 148 -11.71 -22.65 21.97
CA PHE A 148 -12.54 -23.61 21.25
C PHE A 148 -13.47 -24.44 22.14
N LYS A 149 -13.45 -24.20 23.45
CA LYS A 149 -14.24 -24.96 24.41
C LYS A 149 -15.73 -24.68 24.18
N VAL A 150 -16.51 -25.74 24.01
CA VAL A 150 -17.97 -25.67 23.92
C VAL A 150 -18.54 -26.10 25.25
N THR A 151 -19.39 -25.27 25.85
CA THR A 151 -19.86 -25.49 27.23
C THR A 151 -21.34 -25.86 27.29
N ASN A 152 -22.11 -25.60 26.23
CA ASN A 152 -23.54 -25.84 26.19
C ASN A 152 -23.94 -26.75 25.01
N SER A 153 -24.82 -27.72 25.28
CA SER A 153 -25.40 -28.62 24.27
C SER A 153 -26.19 -27.87 23.19
N GLU A 154 -26.75 -26.70 23.52
CA GLU A 154 -27.42 -25.82 22.54
C GLU A 154 -26.43 -25.23 21.52
N GLU A 155 -25.19 -24.91 21.93
CA GLU A 155 -24.13 -24.43 21.02
C GLU A 155 -23.70 -25.53 20.05
N ILE A 156 -23.54 -26.77 20.54
CA ILE A 156 -23.21 -27.94 19.71
C ILE A 156 -24.29 -28.15 18.64
N THR A 157 -25.56 -28.04 19.04
CA THR A 157 -26.70 -28.18 18.12
C THR A 157 -26.73 -27.04 17.10
N ALA A 158 -26.38 -25.81 17.52
CA ALA A 158 -26.30 -24.63 16.65
C ALA A 158 -25.16 -24.69 15.63
N MET A 159 -24.06 -25.43 15.91
CA MET A 159 -22.94 -25.61 14.97
C MET A 159 -23.32 -26.41 13.72
N ASN A 160 -24.44 -27.15 13.74
CA ASN A 160 -24.97 -27.89 12.60
C ASN A 160 -23.90 -28.72 11.85
N ILE A 161 -23.07 -29.44 12.61
CA ILE A 161 -21.97 -30.24 12.05
C ILE A 161 -22.58 -31.36 11.21
N LYS A 162 -22.30 -31.37 9.90
CA LYS A 162 -22.82 -32.40 8.99
C LYS A 162 -22.14 -33.74 9.26
N VAL A 163 -22.96 -34.78 9.40
CA VAL A 163 -22.52 -36.17 9.45
C VAL A 163 -22.21 -36.63 8.02
N SER A 164 -21.02 -37.20 7.81
CA SER A 164 -20.64 -37.87 6.57
C SER A 164 -21.29 -39.26 6.51
N ASP A 165 -21.34 -39.87 5.33
CA ASP A 165 -21.80 -41.25 5.18
C ASP A 165 -21.11 -42.18 6.19
N ASN A 166 -21.90 -43.05 6.83
CA ASN A 166 -21.45 -44.05 7.81
C ASN A 166 -21.20 -43.56 9.26
N ASP A 167 -21.94 -42.55 9.75
CA ASP A 167 -21.88 -42.03 11.14
C ASP A 167 -20.51 -41.42 11.54
N MET A 168 -19.81 -40.83 10.58
CA MET A 168 -18.49 -40.22 10.79
C MET A 168 -18.54 -38.70 10.63
N TYR A 169 -17.75 -37.98 11.42
CA TYR A 169 -17.54 -36.53 11.33
C TYR A 169 -16.15 -36.22 10.78
N TYR A 170 -16.05 -35.18 9.96
CA TYR A 170 -14.82 -34.72 9.30
C TYR A 170 -14.42 -33.33 9.82
N TYR A 171 -13.13 -33.10 10.12
CA TYR A 171 -12.70 -31.87 10.80
C TYR A 171 -12.67 -30.62 9.91
N ILE A 172 -12.56 -30.76 8.58
CA ILE A 172 -12.70 -29.64 7.63
C ILE A 172 -13.99 -29.84 6.86
N ASN A 173 -15.13 -29.34 7.35
CA ASN A 173 -16.33 -29.31 6.49
C ASN A 173 -15.99 -28.57 5.18
N LYS A 174 -15.70 -29.31 4.11
CA LYS A 174 -15.56 -28.77 2.77
C LYS A 174 -16.96 -28.34 2.37
N LEU A 175 -17.20 -27.03 2.48
CA LEU A 175 -18.33 -26.36 1.85
C LEU A 175 -18.37 -26.70 0.35
#